data_AF-A0A931P9I8-F1
#
_entry.id   AF-A0A931P9I8-F1
#
_cell.length_a   1.000
_cell.length_b   1.000
_cell.length_c   1.000
_cell.angle_alpha   90.00
_cell.angle_beta   90.00
_cell.angle_gamma   90.00
#
_symmetry.space_group_name_H-M   'P 1'
#
loop_
_entity.id
_entity.type
_entity.pdbx_description
1 polymer ?
#
loop_
_entity_poly.entity_id
_entity_poly.type
_entity_poly.pdbx_seq_one_letter_code
_entity_poly.pdbx_strand_id
1 'polypeptide(L)'
;MKKLKLADMLIGTLLILICTIMGLVKRNGQYIFTAYFIVGGWQLISMIAHLFLKKKYIRIPSRKTYEVILLILLATGLLCFGLAYLDIPIFWYYLYLMLFLPPLLAIFYHFICYKEYQLLAKKELIHLKN
;
A
#
# COMPACT_ATOMS: atom_id res chain seq x y z
N MET A 1 -3.67 17.17 7.17
CA MET A 1 -2.89 15.91 7.24
C MET A 1 -3.66 14.76 7.89
N LYS A 2 -4.31 14.95 9.05
CA LYS A 2 -5.18 13.92 9.64
C LYS A 2 -6.29 13.44 8.69
N LYS A 3 -7.02 14.39 8.07
CA LYS A 3 -8.06 14.10 7.08
C LYS A 3 -7.51 13.30 5.88
N LEU A 4 -6.30 13.60 5.42
CA LEU A 4 -5.67 12.90 4.30
C LEU A 4 -5.27 11.47 4.68
N LYS A 5 -4.68 11.26 5.86
CA LYS A 5 -4.38 9.91 6.38
C LYS A 5 -5.64 9.10 6.64
N LEU A 6 -6.66 9.74 7.21
CA LEU A 6 -7.94 9.11 7.45
C LEU A 6 -8.62 8.72 6.12
N ALA A 7 -8.67 9.64 5.15
CA ALA A 7 -9.20 9.36 3.82
C ALA A 7 -8.43 8.21 3.14
N ASP A 8 -7.10 8.23 3.21
CA ASP A 8 -6.27 7.18 2.63
C ASP A 8 -6.47 5.81 3.30
N MET A 9 -6.58 5.77 4.63
CA MET A 9 -6.94 4.55 5.37
C MET A 9 -8.32 4.05 4.97
N LEU A 10 -9.33 4.94 4.92
CA LEU A 10 -10.70 4.58 4.59
C LEU A 10 -10.82 4.09 3.15
N ILE A 11 -10.25 4.81 2.18
CA ILE A 11 -10.24 4.43 0.77
C ILE A 11 -9.51 3.09 0.60
N GLY A 12 -8.34 2.93 1.23
CA GLY A 12 -7.60 1.66 1.18
C GLY A 12 -8.41 0.49 1.73
N THR A 13 -9.05 0.66 2.90
CA THR A 13 -9.90 -0.37 3.50
C THR A 13 -11.13 -0.70 2.66
N LEU A 14 -11.79 0.33 2.10
CA LEU A 14 -12.94 0.15 1.22
C LEU A 14 -12.56 -0.57 -0.08
N LEU A 15 -11.44 -0.18 -0.70
CA LEU A 15 -10.94 -0.84 -1.91
C LEU A 15 -10.66 -2.32 -1.66
N ILE A 16 -9.98 -2.66 -0.55
CA ILE A 16 -9.72 -4.06 -0.19
C ILE A 16 -11.03 -4.82 -0.01
N LEU A 17 -11.98 -4.29 0.78
CA LEU A 17 -13.28 -4.93 1.02
C LEU A 17 -14.07 -5.17 -0.27
N ILE A 18 -14.25 -4.13 -1.08
CA ILE A 18 -15.00 -4.21 -2.33
C ILE A 18 -14.33 -5.22 -3.28
N CYS A 19 -13.01 -5.14 -3.44
CA CYS A 19 -12.26 -6.04 -4.30
C CYS A 19 -12.35 -7.50 -3.84
N THR A 20 -12.24 -7.76 -2.53
CA THR A 20 -12.38 -9.11 -1.96
C THR A 20 -13.79 -9.65 -2.18
N ILE A 21 -14.83 -8.86 -1.89
CA ILE A 21 -16.23 -9.27 -2.10
C ILE A 21 -16.48 -9.57 -3.58
N MET A 22 -16.05 -8.69 -4.48
CA MET A 22 -16.20 -8.90 -5.92
C MET A 22 -15.50 -10.17 -6.41
N GLY A 23 -14.27 -10.42 -5.94
CA GLY A 23 -13.53 -11.64 -6.26
C GLY A 23 -14.26 -12.91 -5.81
N LEU A 24 -14.82 -12.90 -4.59
CA LEU A 24 -15.56 -14.04 -4.04
C LEU A 24 -16.91 -14.29 -4.74
N VAL A 25 -17.61 -13.22 -5.13
CA VAL A 25 -18.93 -13.31 -5.78
C VAL A 25 -18.81 -13.74 -7.24
N LYS A 26 -17.90 -13.13 -8.01
CA LYS A 26 -17.76 -13.39 -9.44
C LYS A 26 -16.95 -14.65 -9.76
N ARG A 27 -16.11 -15.12 -8.83
CA ARG A 27 -15.27 -16.34 -8.95
C ARG A 27 -14.48 -16.46 -10.28
N ASN A 28 -14.17 -15.33 -10.90
CA ASN A 28 -13.40 -15.26 -12.13
C ASN A 28 -12.05 -14.59 -11.84
N GLY A 29 -10.97 -15.24 -12.26
CA GLY A 29 -9.59 -14.79 -12.03
C GLY A 29 -9.30 -13.38 -12.55
N GLN A 30 -10.01 -12.91 -13.59
CA GLN A 30 -9.87 -11.54 -14.09
C GLN A 30 -10.20 -10.50 -13.02
N TYR A 31 -11.25 -10.71 -12.22
CA TYR A 31 -11.61 -9.75 -11.17
C TYR A 31 -10.59 -9.72 -10.04
N ILE A 32 -9.97 -10.86 -9.73
CA ILE A 32 -8.87 -10.94 -8.75
C ILE A 32 -7.68 -10.14 -9.29
N PHE A 33 -7.31 -10.33 -10.55
CA PHE A 33 -6.22 -9.58 -11.18
C PHE A 33 -6.48 -8.06 -11.19
N THR A 34 -7.68 -7.63 -11.58
CA THR A 34 -8.09 -6.22 -11.55
C THR A 34 -8.05 -5.66 -10.13
N ALA A 35 -8.50 -6.43 -9.12
CA ALA A 35 -8.41 -6.05 -7.72
C ALA A 35 -6.97 -5.78 -7.26
N TYR A 36 -6.02 -6.65 -7.64
CA TYR A 36 -4.61 -6.45 -7.33
C TYR A 36 -4.07 -5.14 -7.93
N PHE A 37 -4.41 -4.85 -9.18
CA PHE A 37 -3.99 -3.62 -9.84
C PHE A 37 -4.58 -2.37 -9.17
N ILE A 38 -5.87 -2.39 -8.81
CA ILE A 38 -6.54 -1.27 -8.17
C ILE A 38 -5.96 -1.01 -6.78
N VAL A 39 -5.90 -2.04 -5.93
CA VAL A 39 -5.40 -1.91 -4.56
C VAL A 39 -3.92 -1.55 -4.54
N GLY A 40 -3.09 -2.24 -5.34
CA GLY A 40 -1.66 -1.97 -5.44
C GLY A 40 -1.35 -0.60 -6.06
N GLY A 41 -2.10 -0.20 -7.08
CA GLY A 41 -2.01 1.14 -7.68
C GLY A 41 -2.34 2.23 -6.67
N TRP A 42 -3.40 2.04 -5.88
CA TRP A 42 -3.74 2.98 -4.80
C TRP A 42 -2.62 3.08 -3.75
N GLN A 43 -2.01 1.95 -3.35
CA GLN A 43 -0.88 1.95 -2.41
C GLN A 43 0.32 2.76 -2.94
N LEU A 44 0.64 2.63 -4.24
CA LEU A 44 1.71 3.40 -4.87
C LEU A 44 1.39 4.90 -4.94
N ILE A 45 0.18 5.26 -5.39
CA ILE A 45 -0.26 6.67 -5.44
C ILE A 45 -0.21 7.29 -4.06
N SER A 46 -0.71 6.57 -3.05
CA SER A 46 -0.72 7.01 -1.67
C SER A 46 0.70 7.19 -1.12
N MET A 47 1.61 6.25 -1.41
CA MET A 47 3.02 6.37 -1.05
C MET A 47 3.64 7.64 -1.65
N ILE A 48 3.42 7.88 -2.94
CA ILE A 48 3.93 9.06 -3.66
C ILE A 48 3.38 10.35 -3.04
N ALA A 49 2.07 10.42 -2.79
CA ALA A 49 1.45 11.57 -2.14
C ALA A 49 2.09 11.87 -0.76
N HIS A 50 2.39 10.83 0.02
CA HIS A 50 3.03 10.97 1.31
C HIS A 50 4.52 11.34 1.26
N LEU A 51 5.23 11.00 0.17
CA LEU A 51 6.60 11.44 -0.07
C LEU A 51 6.67 12.96 -0.31
N PHE A 52 5.77 13.51 -1.13
CA PHE A 52 5.69 14.96 -1.37
C PHE A 52 5.29 15.76 -0.12
N LEU A 53 4.54 15.14 0.79
CA LEU A 53 4.08 15.78 2.03
C LEU A 53 4.99 15.52 3.24
N LYS A 54 6.17 14.91 3.06
CA LYS A 54 7.09 14.45 4.13
C LYS A 54 7.42 15.52 5.18
N LYS A 55 7.50 16.80 4.79
CA LYS A 55 7.80 17.92 5.70
C LYS A 55 6.63 18.29 6.65
N LYS A 56 5.43 17.78 6.42
CA LYS A 56 4.19 18.19 7.11
C LYS A 56 3.67 17.19 8.15
N TYR A 57 4.39 16.10 8.48
CA TYR A 57 3.91 15.12 9.46
C TYR A 57 5.02 14.36 10.20
N ILE A 58 4.67 13.78 11.35
CA ILE A 58 5.54 12.91 12.15
C ILE A 58 5.59 11.55 11.45
N ARG A 59 6.79 11.18 11.01
CA ARG A 59 7.05 9.95 10.28
C ARG A 59 7.62 8.92 11.23
N ILE A 60 6.96 7.77 11.35
CA ILE A 60 7.51 6.66 12.14
C ILE A 60 8.60 5.92 11.36
N PRO A 61 9.62 5.34 12.02
CA PRO A 61 10.71 4.65 11.33
C PRO A 61 10.24 3.54 10.37
N SER A 62 9.20 2.80 10.75
CA SER A 62 8.61 1.71 9.95
C SER A 62 8.05 2.17 8.61
N ARG A 63 7.70 3.46 8.44
CA ARG A 63 7.28 3.99 7.13
C ARG A 63 8.41 3.97 6.11
N LYS A 64 9.67 4.20 6.52
CA LYS A 64 10.82 4.08 5.62
C LYS A 64 10.99 2.64 5.14
N THR A 65 10.84 1.66 6.04
CA THR A 65 10.91 0.24 5.68
C THR A 65 9.82 -0.14 4.68
N TYR A 66 8.58 0.28 4.92
CA TYR A 66 7.46 0.07 4.00
C TYR A 66 7.74 0.64 2.59
N GLU A 67 8.14 1.91 2.52
CA GLU A 67 8.45 2.58 1.24
C GLU A 67 9.57 1.86 0.48
N VAL A 68 10.62 1.42 1.18
CA VAL A 68 11.74 0.67 0.58
C VAL A 68 11.27 -0.68 0.05
N ILE A 69 10.46 -1.43 0.81
CA ILE A 69 9.93 -2.72 0.34
C ILE A 69 9.08 -2.52 -0.92
N LEU A 70 8.22 -1.50 -0.94
CA LEU A 70 7.39 -1.18 -2.12
C LEU A 70 8.24 -0.83 -3.34
N LEU A 71 9.29 -0.02 -3.16
CA LEU A 71 10.21 0.35 -4.23
C LEU A 71 10.98 -0.87 -4.75
N ILE A 72 11.44 -1.75 -3.86
CA ILE A 72 12.10 -3.01 -4.26
C ILE A 72 11.13 -3.86 -5.07
N LEU A 73 9.88 -4.02 -4.60
CA LEU A 73 8.88 -4.82 -5.32
C LEU A 73 8.50 -4.25 -6.68
N LEU A 74 8.44 -2.93 -6.80
CA LEU A 74 8.22 -2.26 -8.08
C LEU A 74 9.41 -2.48 -9.02
N ALA A 75 10.64 -2.27 -8.52
CA ALA A 75 11.85 -2.44 -9.31
C ALA A 75 12.06 -3.90 -9.76
N THR A 76 11.84 -4.87 -8.85
CA THR A 76 11.92 -6.30 -9.20
C THR A 76 10.83 -6.70 -10.17
N GLY A 77 9.63 -6.13 -10.05
CA GLY A 77 8.54 -6.35 -11.01
C GLY A 77 8.89 -5.89 -12.41
N LEU A 78 9.41 -4.67 -12.54
CA LEU A 78 9.86 -4.11 -13.82
C LEU A 78 11.00 -4.94 -14.42
N LEU A 79 11.96 -5.36 -13.60
CA LEU A 79 13.06 -6.22 -14.04
C LEU A 79 12.55 -7.59 -14.50
N CYS A 80 11.68 -8.24 -13.72
CA CYS A 80 11.10 -9.54 -14.09
C CYS A 80 10.26 -9.45 -15.36
N PHE A 81 9.51 -8.35 -15.54
CA PHE A 81 8.75 -8.09 -16.76
C PHE A 81 9.67 -7.89 -17.97
N GLY A 82 10.79 -7.17 -17.82
CA GLY A 82 11.80 -7.05 -18.88
C GLY A 82 12.43 -8.39 -19.25
N LEU A 83 12.75 -9.23 -18.27
CA LEU A 83 13.29 -10.58 -18.49
C LEU A 83 12.27 -11.56 -19.11
N ALA A 84 10.97 -11.31 -18.94
CA ALA A 84 9.93 -12.11 -19.58
C ALA A 84 9.99 -12.01 -21.11
N TYR A 85 10.44 -10.88 -21.67
CA TYR A 85 10.69 -10.74 -23.11
C TYR A 85 11.84 -11.62 -23.63
N LEU A 86 12.68 -12.14 -22.73
CA LEU A 86 13.77 -13.06 -23.03
C LEU A 86 13.38 -14.53 -22.76
N ASP A 87 12.09 -14.83 -22.62
CA ASP A 87 11.53 -16.15 -22.31
C ASP A 87 12.05 -16.76 -20.98
N ILE A 88 12.54 -15.93 -20.06
CA ILE A 88 12.99 -16.39 -18.74
C ILE A 88 11.77 -16.52 -17.81
N PRO A 89 11.50 -17.70 -17.22
CA PRO A 89 10.27 -17.96 -16.45
C PRO A 89 10.22 -17.29 -15.06
N ILE A 90 11.20 -16.44 -14.72
CA ILE A 90 11.30 -15.71 -13.44
C ILE A 90 10.04 -14.89 -13.13
N PHE A 91 9.38 -14.38 -14.17
CA PHE A 91 8.17 -13.57 -14.01
C PHE A 91 7.03 -14.33 -13.32
N TRP A 92 6.88 -15.64 -13.57
CA TRP A 92 5.84 -16.45 -12.92
C TRP A 92 6.06 -16.60 -11.41
N TYR A 93 7.30 -16.74 -10.97
CA TYR A 93 7.66 -16.80 -9.55
C TYR A 93 7.37 -15.46 -8.86
N TYR A 94 7.66 -14.34 -9.53
CA TYR A 94 7.33 -13.01 -9.03
C TYR A 94 5.81 -12.83 -8.88
N LEU A 95 5.02 -13.24 -9.88
CA LEU A 95 3.56 -13.19 -9.80
C LEU A 95 3.00 -14.03 -8.64
N TYR A 96 3.58 -15.22 -8.42
CA TYR A 96 3.18 -16.07 -7.29
C TYR A 96 3.47 -15.40 -5.95
N LEU A 97 4.65 -14.79 -5.79
CA LEU A 97 5.01 -14.03 -4.58
C LEU A 97 4.04 -12.84 -4.36
N MET A 98 3.60 -12.21 -5.43
CA MET A 98 2.64 -11.11 -5.39
C MET A 98 1.21 -11.52 -4.98
N LEU A 99 0.90 -12.81 -4.86
CA LEU A 99 -0.39 -13.24 -4.29
C LEU A 99 -0.44 -13.09 -2.76
N PHE A 100 0.72 -13.04 -2.10
CA PHE A 100 0.79 -13.06 -0.63
C PHE A 100 1.31 -11.76 -0.06
N LEU A 101 2.28 -11.14 -0.74
CA LEU A 101 2.99 -9.99 -0.18
C LEU A 101 2.16 -8.69 -0.15
N PRO A 102 1.39 -8.32 -1.19
CA PRO A 102 0.57 -7.11 -1.18
C PRO A 102 -0.52 -7.08 -0.09
N PRO A 103 -1.25 -8.18 0.18
CA PRO A 103 -2.16 -8.24 1.33
C PRO A 103 -1.46 -7.96 2.68
N LEU A 104 -0.28 -8.55 2.90
CA LEU A 104 0.51 -8.32 4.11
C LEU A 104 0.98 -6.85 4.21
N LEU A 105 1.44 -6.29 3.09
CA LEU A 105 1.83 -4.89 3.01
C LEU A 105 0.66 -3.93 3.22
N ALA A 106 -0.54 -4.29 2.78
CA ALA A 106 -1.75 -3.50 3.01
C ALA A 106 -2.05 -3.38 4.52
N ILE A 107 -1.97 -4.49 5.24
CA ILE A 107 -2.15 -4.53 6.71
C ILE A 107 -1.05 -3.69 7.38
N PHE A 108 0.21 -3.89 6.98
CA PHE A 108 1.33 -3.13 7.52
C PHE A 108 1.20 -1.63 7.27
N TYR A 109 0.77 -1.23 6.08
CA TYR A 109 0.50 0.16 5.74
C TYR A 109 -0.60 0.76 6.61
N HIS A 110 -1.70 0.03 6.78
CA HIS A 110 -2.81 0.48 7.61
C HIS A 110 -2.38 0.71 9.06
N PHE A 111 -1.57 -0.21 9.62
CA PHE A 111 -0.99 -0.05 10.95
C PHE A 111 -0.09 1.19 11.07
N ILE A 112 0.76 1.44 10.07
CA ILE A 112 1.61 2.64 10.02
C ILE A 112 0.75 3.91 10.05
N CYS A 113 -0.25 3.99 9.17
CA CYS A 113 -1.15 5.14 9.09
C CYS A 113 -1.91 5.37 10.41
N TYR A 114 -2.39 4.29 11.04
CA TYR A 114 -3.06 4.36 12.34
C TYR A 114 -2.14 4.90 13.44
N LYS A 115 -0.92 4.38 13.56
CA LYS A 115 0.06 4.85 14.54
C LYS A 115 0.43 6.31 14.32
N GLU A 116 0.66 6.72 13.07
CA GLU A 116 0.96 8.11 12.75
C GLU A 116 -0.24 9.04 13.03
N TYR A 117 -1.47 8.58 12.79
CA TYR A 117 -2.68 9.32 13.16
C TYR A 117 -2.78 9.54 14.67
N GLN A 118 -2.53 8.49 15.48
CA GLN A 118 -2.52 8.60 16.94
C GLN A 118 -1.45 9.58 17.45
N LEU A 119 -0.25 9.56 16.87
CA LEU A 119 0.82 10.51 17.24
C LEU A 119 0.43 11.96 16.93
N LEU A 120 -0.21 12.20 15.77
CA LEU A 120 -0.72 13.52 15.42
C LEU A 120 -1.86 13.96 16.37
N ALA A 121 -2.73 13.04 16.78
CA ALA A 121 -3.80 13.32 17.75
C ALA A 121 -3.23 13.73 19.12
N LYS A 122 -2.24 12.98 19.63
CA LYS A 122 -1.59 13.29 20.91
C LYS A 122 -0.88 14.64 20.90
N LYS A 123 -0.20 15.00 19.81
CA LYS A 123 0.53 16.27 19.73
C LYS A 123 -0.39 17.50 19.83
N GLU A 124 -1.57 17.46 19.23
CA GLU A 124 -2.53 18.58 19.33
C GLU A 124 -3.04 18.78 20.77
N LEU A 125 -3.22 17.69 21.53
CA LEU A 125 -3.67 17.77 22.93
C LEU A 125 -2.61 18.39 23.85
N ILE A 126 -1.32 18.27 23.53
CA ILE A 126 -0.24 18.88 24.32
C ILE A 126 -0.28 20.41 24.22
N HIS A 127 -0.68 20.95 23.07
CA HIS A 127 -0.83 22.41 22.89
C HIS A 127 -2.05 23.00 23.63
N LEU A 128 -3.00 22.17 24.08
CA LEU A 128 -4.18 22.59 24.84
C LEU A 128 -3.99 22.50 26.37
N LYS A 129 -2.83 22.04 26.84
CA LYS A 129 -2.52 21.91 28.28
C LYS A 129 -1.81 23.16 28.86
N ASN A 130 -1.79 24.27 28.13
CA ASN A 130 -1.28 25.56 28.59
C ASN A 130 -2.44 26.55 28.74
#